data_AF-A0A535YXS4-F1
#
_entry.id   AF-A0A535YXS4-F1
#
_cell.length_a   1.000
_cell.length_b   1.000
_cell.length_c   1.000
_cell.angle_alpha   90.00
_cell.angle_beta   90.00
_cell.angle_gamma   90.00
#
_symmetry.space_group_name_H-M   'P 1'
#
loop_
_entity.id
_entity.type
_entity.pdbx_description
1 polymer ?
#
loop_
_entity_poly.entity_id
_entity_poly.type
_entity_poly.pdbx_seq_one_letter_code
_entity_poly.pdbx_strand_id
1 'polypeptide(L)'
;MALTVTPALITRAAASLSEGGWRYTPKQLYYATCAEAETPATASVANGEIGLGVLLVLLGLILIGVRVASAALLALGAVLIVFGLIARRTRRAPDGRVLSISFADFESRREGLTLPGLVDSHAVAPAPGTAHGPAIVCDTTDNATAIAANVEHAGLADVSVADRQSFTAPAGTRVAALHDASPRGCALLLDLRDAGADVVDGGLRPAWISQAAFQVIEGAPARLPRDLSPVLSEDEIAWLGSGRRVELAVLPPERLLRLAQRALELAGRHPDASGSGAPGLVPSLPDLP
;
A
#
# COMPACT_ATOMS: atom_id res chain seq x y z
N MET A 1 -0.54 -26.76 6.33
CA MET A 1 -1.52 -26.93 5.24
C MET A 1 -1.28 -25.82 4.24
N ALA A 2 -1.05 -26.12 2.96
CA ALA A 2 -0.94 -25.09 1.93
C ALA A 2 -2.29 -24.40 1.77
N LEU A 3 -2.32 -23.07 1.90
CA LEU A 3 -3.53 -22.28 1.72
C LEU A 3 -3.89 -22.32 0.23
N THR A 4 -5.01 -22.96 -0.09
CA THR A 4 -5.41 -23.20 -1.48
C THR A 4 -6.08 -21.94 -2.04
N VAL A 5 -5.37 -21.21 -2.89
CA VAL A 5 -5.97 -20.18 -3.75
C VAL A 5 -6.96 -20.85 -4.71
N THR A 6 -8.24 -20.55 -4.56
CA THR A 6 -9.35 -21.11 -5.36
C THR A 6 -9.97 -20.05 -6.27
N PRO A 7 -10.64 -20.41 -7.37
CA PRO A 7 -11.35 -19.47 -8.22
C PRO A 7 -12.36 -18.60 -7.45
N ALA A 8 -13.07 -19.18 -6.47
CA ALA A 8 -14.01 -18.44 -5.64
C ALA A 8 -13.33 -17.34 -4.79
N LEU A 9 -12.12 -17.60 -4.30
CA LEU A 9 -11.32 -16.62 -3.57
C LEU A 9 -10.85 -15.50 -4.51
N ILE A 10 -10.37 -15.85 -5.72
CA ILE A 10 -9.97 -14.87 -6.74
C ILE A 10 -11.15 -13.95 -7.10
N THR A 11 -12.34 -14.51 -7.36
CA THR A 11 -13.54 -13.74 -7.68
C THR A 11 -13.97 -12.83 -6.54
N ARG A 12 -13.82 -13.26 -5.28
CA ARG A 12 -14.15 -12.44 -4.11
C ARG A 12 -13.17 -11.29 -3.91
N ALA A 13 -11.87 -11.55 -4.05
CA ALA A 13 -10.84 -10.51 -4.04
C ALA A 13 -11.08 -9.49 -5.16
N ALA A 14 -11.41 -9.96 -6.36
CA ALA A 14 -11.78 -9.11 -7.51
C ALA A 14 -13.00 -8.24 -7.21
N ALA A 15 -14.05 -8.81 -6.64
CA ALA A 15 -15.25 -8.05 -6.26
C ALA A 15 -14.92 -6.92 -5.27
N SER A 16 -14.10 -7.22 -4.26
CA SER A 16 -13.65 -6.20 -3.29
C SER A 16 -12.79 -5.12 -3.94
N LEU A 17 -11.87 -5.48 -4.85
CA LEU A 17 -11.06 -4.49 -5.57
C LEU A 17 -11.86 -3.61 -6.52
N SER A 18 -12.97 -4.12 -7.08
CA SER A 18 -13.87 -3.37 -7.96
C SER A 18 -14.94 -2.57 -7.23
N GLU A 19 -15.05 -2.72 -5.91
CA GLU A 19 -16.07 -2.03 -5.12
C GLU A 19 -15.97 -0.51 -5.33
N GLY A 20 -17.09 0.19 -5.50
CA GLY A 20 -17.07 1.63 -5.83
C GLY A 20 -16.73 1.96 -7.30
N GLY A 21 -16.50 0.96 -8.15
CA GLY A 21 -16.22 1.16 -9.58
C GLY A 21 -14.74 1.27 -9.93
N TRP A 22 -13.85 0.94 -8.99
CA TRP A 22 -12.40 0.95 -9.21
C TRP A 22 -11.96 -0.11 -10.21
N ARG A 23 -10.92 0.22 -10.98
CA ARG A 23 -10.23 -0.70 -11.87
C ARG A 23 -8.93 -1.15 -11.21
N TYR A 24 -8.53 -2.41 -11.40
CA TYR A 24 -7.35 -2.98 -10.75
C TYR A 24 -6.51 -3.80 -11.74
N THR A 25 -5.21 -3.90 -11.48
CA THR A 25 -4.28 -4.67 -12.33
C THR A 25 -4.22 -6.15 -11.92
N PRO A 26 -3.71 -7.05 -12.79
CA PRO A 26 -3.48 -8.44 -12.42
C PRO A 26 -2.62 -8.61 -11.17
N LYS A 27 -1.60 -7.76 -10.98
CA LYS A 27 -0.76 -7.77 -9.77
C LYS A 27 -1.53 -7.35 -8.51
N GLN A 28 -2.39 -6.34 -8.59
CA GLN A 28 -3.23 -5.97 -7.44
C GLN A 28 -4.17 -7.11 -7.04
N LEU A 29 -4.77 -7.78 -8.03
CA LEU A 29 -5.59 -8.97 -7.77
C LEU A 29 -4.79 -10.10 -7.13
N TYR A 30 -3.57 -10.35 -7.61
CA TYR A 30 -2.68 -11.36 -7.04
C TYR A 30 -2.38 -11.10 -5.56
N TYR A 31 -1.96 -9.88 -5.20
CA TYR A 31 -1.67 -9.55 -3.80
C TYR A 31 -2.91 -9.57 -2.92
N ALA A 32 -4.06 -9.08 -3.41
CA ALA A 32 -5.32 -9.17 -2.67
C ALA A 32 -5.73 -10.63 -2.42
N THR A 33 -5.59 -11.48 -3.44
CA THR A 33 -5.85 -12.92 -3.36
C THR A 33 -4.93 -13.60 -2.34
N CYS A 34 -3.63 -13.29 -2.36
CA CYS A 34 -2.68 -13.84 -1.39
C CYS A 34 -2.97 -13.36 0.03
N ALA A 35 -3.20 -12.05 0.22
CA ALA A 35 -3.55 -11.49 1.52
C ALA A 35 -4.81 -12.12 2.12
N GLU A 36 -5.82 -12.37 1.29
CA GLU A 36 -7.06 -12.99 1.72
C GLU A 36 -6.89 -14.49 2.04
N ALA A 37 -6.15 -15.23 1.20
CA ALA A 37 -5.82 -16.63 1.47
C ALA A 37 -5.01 -16.79 2.77
N GLU A 38 -4.14 -15.82 3.08
CA GLU A 38 -3.24 -15.80 4.23
C GLU A 38 -3.89 -15.27 5.51
N THR A 39 -5.10 -14.70 5.45
CA THR A 39 -5.79 -14.21 6.65
C THR A 39 -6.30 -15.40 7.47
N PRO A 40 -5.69 -15.72 8.63
CA PRO A 40 -6.15 -16.85 9.42
C PRO A 40 -7.53 -16.52 10.02
N ALA A 41 -8.42 -17.52 10.07
CA ALA A 41 -9.75 -17.41 10.69
C ALA A 41 -9.70 -16.92 12.15
N THR A 42 -8.55 -17.00 12.81
CA THR A 42 -8.32 -16.52 14.19
C THR A 42 -8.19 -14.99 14.31
N ALA A 43 -7.95 -14.26 13.22
CA ALA A 43 -7.90 -12.79 13.27
C ALA A 43 -9.29 -12.16 13.53
N SER A 44 -10.37 -12.84 13.13
CA SER A 44 -11.75 -12.41 13.45
C SER A 44 -12.09 -12.62 14.94
N VAL A 45 -11.45 -13.60 15.59
CA VAL A 45 -11.66 -13.91 17.01
C VAL A 45 -11.16 -12.77 17.90
N ALA A 46 -10.01 -12.16 17.59
CA ALA A 46 -9.46 -11.04 18.39
C ALA A 46 -10.30 -9.75 18.30
N ASN A 47 -10.91 -9.47 17.14
CA ASN A 47 -11.85 -8.34 17.00
C ASN A 47 -13.19 -8.65 17.70
N GLY A 48 -13.63 -9.92 17.66
CA GLY A 48 -14.78 -10.41 18.42
C GLY A 48 -14.59 -10.34 19.94
N GLU A 49 -13.37 -10.61 20.44
CA GLU A 49 -13.02 -10.53 21.86
C GLU A 49 -13.09 -9.09 22.40
N ILE A 50 -12.63 -8.10 21.63
CA ILE A 50 -12.75 -6.69 22.01
C ILE A 50 -14.22 -6.25 22.00
N GLY A 51 -14.98 -6.62 20.96
CA GLY A 51 -16.41 -6.32 20.88
C GLY A 51 -17.21 -6.96 22.02
N LEU A 52 -16.93 -8.22 22.35
CA LEU A 52 -17.53 -8.93 23.48
C LEU A 52 -17.13 -8.30 24.82
N GLY A 53 -15.86 -7.91 24.97
CA GLY A 53 -15.37 -7.22 26.17
C GLY A 53 -16.09 -5.90 26.42
N VAL A 54 -16.28 -5.08 25.39
CA VAL A 54 -17.05 -3.82 25.48
C VAL A 54 -18.51 -4.08 25.85
N LEU A 55 -19.14 -5.09 25.24
CA LEU A 55 -20.52 -5.46 25.55
C LEU A 55 -20.69 -5.90 27.02
N LEU A 56 -19.76 -6.69 27.55
CA LEU A 56 -19.78 -7.14 28.94
C LEU A 56 -19.59 -5.98 29.92
N VAL A 57 -18.73 -5.01 29.61
CA VAL A 57 -18.59 -3.78 30.41
C VAL A 57 -19.89 -3.00 30.44
N LEU A 58 -20.53 -2.79 29.29
CA LEU A 58 -21.82 -2.09 29.21
C LEU A 58 -22.91 -2.80 30.02
N LEU A 59 -22.99 -4.13 29.91
CA LEU A 59 -23.94 -4.94 30.67
C LEU A 59 -23.68 -4.90 32.18
N GLY A 60 -22.41 -4.91 32.59
CA GLY A 60 -22.00 -4.75 33.99
C GLY A 60 -22.37 -3.39 34.58
N LEU A 61 -22.25 -2.31 33.79
CA LEU A 61 -22.68 -0.96 34.18
C LEU A 61 -24.21 -0.86 34.33
N ILE A 62 -24.98 -1.54 33.47
CA ILE A 62 -26.44 -1.59 33.56
C ILE A 62 -26.89 -2.34 34.83
N LEU A 63 -26.20 -3.42 35.18
CA LEU A 63 -26.52 -4.29 36.32
C LEU A 63 -25.94 -3.81 37.66
N ILE A 64 -25.56 -2.53 37.79
CA ILE A 64 -24.81 -2.00 38.95
C ILE A 64 -25.51 -2.23 40.30
N GLY A 65 -26.84 -2.38 40.30
CA GLY A 65 -27.63 -2.72 41.49
C GLY A 65 -27.38 -4.14 42.03
N VAL A 66 -26.86 -5.07 41.22
CA VAL A 66 -26.52 -6.44 41.61
C VAL A 66 -25.00 -6.56 41.76
N ARG A 67 -24.49 -6.13 42.92
CA ARG A 67 -23.05 -5.90 43.18
C ARG A 67 -22.11 -7.03 42.75
N VAL A 68 -22.51 -8.29 42.91
CA VAL A 68 -21.66 -9.45 42.55
C VAL A 68 -21.63 -9.69 41.03
N ALA A 69 -22.78 -9.58 40.37
CA ALA A 69 -22.89 -9.79 38.93
C ALA A 69 -22.25 -8.65 38.13
N SER A 70 -22.43 -7.41 38.56
CA SER A 70 -21.81 -6.24 37.93
C SER A 70 -20.28 -6.27 38.07
N ALA A 71 -19.76 -6.60 39.25
CA ALA A 71 -18.32 -6.71 39.48
C ALA A 71 -17.69 -7.81 38.59
N ALA A 72 -18.34 -8.97 38.47
CA ALA A 72 -17.85 -10.07 37.64
C ALA A 72 -17.82 -9.70 36.14
N LEU A 73 -18.87 -9.06 35.63
CA LEU A 73 -18.97 -8.66 34.22
C LEU A 73 -17.97 -7.55 33.86
N LEU A 74 -17.80 -6.55 34.73
CA LEU A 74 -16.82 -5.48 34.55
C LEU A 74 -15.39 -6.02 34.56
N ALA A 75 -15.07 -6.91 35.51
CA ALA A 75 -13.75 -7.53 35.57
C ALA A 75 -13.46 -8.39 34.33
N LEU A 76 -14.41 -9.22 33.90
CA LEU A 76 -14.23 -10.07 32.72
C LEU A 76 -14.11 -9.25 31.43
N GLY A 77 -14.95 -8.22 31.26
CA GLY A 77 -14.90 -7.33 30.11
C GLY A 77 -13.58 -6.53 30.06
N ALA A 78 -13.09 -6.03 31.20
CA ALA A 78 -11.80 -5.36 31.29
C ALA A 78 -10.64 -6.31 30.95
N VAL A 79 -10.67 -7.55 31.42
CA VAL A 79 -9.64 -8.56 31.10
C VAL A 79 -9.61 -8.85 29.60
N LEU A 80 -10.77 -9.03 28.95
CA LEU A 80 -10.83 -9.26 27.50
C LEU A 80 -10.32 -8.05 26.70
N ILE A 81 -10.67 -6.82 27.10
CA ILE A 81 -10.18 -5.59 26.47
C ILE A 81 -8.67 -5.47 26.63
N VAL A 82 -8.14 -5.69 27.84
CA VAL A 82 -6.69 -5.64 28.11
C VAL A 82 -5.95 -6.73 27.34
N PHE A 83 -6.47 -7.95 27.32
CA PHE A 83 -5.87 -9.05 26.57
C PHE A 83 -5.87 -8.77 25.06
N GLY A 84 -6.98 -8.25 24.52
CA GLY A 84 -7.06 -7.81 23.12
C GLY A 84 -6.09 -6.67 22.78
N LEU A 85 -5.92 -5.69 23.68
CA LEU A 85 -4.96 -4.60 23.55
C LEU A 85 -3.51 -5.08 23.65
N ILE A 86 -3.20 -5.98 24.57
CA ILE A 86 -1.89 -6.59 24.72
C ILE A 86 -1.59 -7.42 23.47
N ALA A 87 -2.49 -8.31 23.06
CA ALA A 87 -2.34 -9.09 21.83
C ALA A 87 -2.15 -8.18 20.60
N ARG A 88 -2.84 -7.04 20.54
CA ARG A 88 -2.64 -6.04 19.48
C ARG A 88 -1.28 -5.35 19.55
N ARG A 89 -0.75 -5.07 20.74
CA ARG A 89 0.57 -4.46 20.96
C ARG A 89 1.74 -5.44 20.83
N THR A 90 1.55 -6.70 21.21
CA THR A 90 2.56 -7.76 21.17
C THR A 90 2.54 -8.54 19.85
N ARG A 91 1.60 -8.23 18.94
CA ARG A 91 1.73 -8.58 17.53
C ARG A 91 3.03 -7.96 17.04
N ARG A 92 4.09 -8.78 16.99
CA ARG A 92 5.30 -8.48 16.25
C ARG A 92 4.90 -8.04 14.85
N ALA A 93 5.61 -7.05 14.31
CA ALA A 93 5.55 -6.74 12.90
C ALA A 93 5.66 -8.07 12.14
N PRO A 94 4.74 -8.37 11.19
CA PRO A 94 4.77 -9.66 10.52
C PRO A 94 6.15 -9.86 9.90
N ASP A 95 6.85 -10.91 10.34
CA ASP A 95 7.97 -11.49 9.60
C ASP A 95 7.49 -11.72 8.16
N GLY A 96 8.37 -11.50 7.17
CA GLY A 96 8.01 -11.52 5.75
C GLY A 96 7.11 -12.69 5.41
N ARG A 97 5.92 -12.38 4.88
CA ARG A 97 4.87 -13.37 4.66
C ARG A 97 5.11 -14.05 3.33
N VAL A 98 5.48 -15.33 3.38
CA VAL A 98 5.68 -16.16 2.19
C VAL A 98 4.39 -16.19 1.38
N LEU A 99 4.46 -15.69 0.14
CA LEU A 99 3.36 -15.68 -0.81
C LEU A 99 2.80 -17.11 -0.99
N SER A 100 1.48 -17.23 -0.88
CA SER A 100 0.77 -18.52 -0.96
C SER A 100 1.03 -19.31 -2.26
N ILE A 101 1.20 -18.60 -3.38
CA ILE A 101 1.49 -19.13 -4.71
C ILE A 101 2.36 -18.14 -5.47
N SER A 102 3.02 -18.57 -6.55
CA SER A 102 3.72 -17.64 -7.44
C SER A 102 2.74 -16.84 -8.32
N PHE A 103 3.18 -15.70 -8.85
CA PHE A 103 2.37 -14.92 -9.79
C PHE A 103 2.03 -15.71 -11.07
N ALA A 104 2.95 -16.53 -11.58
CA ALA A 104 2.70 -17.37 -12.75
C ALA A 104 1.62 -18.44 -12.47
N ASP A 105 1.69 -19.08 -11.30
CA ASP A 105 0.66 -20.03 -10.88
C ASP A 105 -0.69 -19.34 -10.68
N PHE A 106 -0.69 -18.12 -10.14
CA PHE A 106 -1.90 -17.30 -10.01
C PHE A 106 -2.53 -17.01 -11.38
N GLU A 107 -1.74 -16.59 -12.38
CA GLU A 107 -2.22 -16.34 -13.74
C GLU A 107 -2.88 -17.57 -14.35
N SER A 108 -2.28 -18.76 -14.20
CA SER A 108 -2.91 -20.00 -14.67
C SER A 108 -4.24 -20.32 -13.98
N ARG A 109 -4.41 -19.92 -12.70
CA ARG A 109 -5.65 -20.16 -11.94
C ARG A 109 -6.75 -19.13 -12.22
N ARG A 110 -6.39 -17.93 -12.68
CA ARG A 110 -7.38 -16.92 -13.08
C ARG A 110 -7.88 -17.12 -14.51
N GLU A 111 -7.19 -17.93 -15.31
CA GLU A 111 -7.52 -18.14 -16.72
C GLU A 111 -8.99 -18.59 -16.88
N GLY A 112 -9.71 -17.96 -17.81
CA GLY A 112 -11.13 -18.23 -18.06
C GLY A 112 -12.11 -17.58 -17.08
N LEU A 113 -11.65 -16.88 -16.04
CA LEU A 113 -12.54 -16.12 -15.15
C LEU A 113 -12.92 -14.76 -15.75
N THR A 114 -14.21 -14.44 -15.72
CA THR A 114 -14.70 -13.09 -16.00
C THR A 114 -14.58 -12.25 -14.74
N LEU A 115 -13.65 -11.29 -14.75
CA LEU A 115 -13.30 -10.46 -13.59
C LEU A 115 -13.57 -8.98 -13.90
N PRO A 116 -14.75 -8.46 -13.53
CA PRO A 116 -15.09 -7.05 -13.75
C PRO A 116 -14.07 -6.11 -13.11
N GLY A 117 -13.74 -5.01 -13.79
CA GLY A 117 -12.77 -4.02 -13.30
C GLY A 117 -11.29 -4.37 -13.56
N LEU A 118 -10.98 -5.60 -14.00
CA LEU A 118 -9.61 -5.97 -14.35
C LEU A 118 -9.13 -5.14 -15.56
N VAL A 119 -7.97 -4.49 -15.39
CA VAL A 119 -7.33 -3.72 -16.46
C VAL A 119 -6.60 -4.66 -17.40
N ASP A 120 -6.90 -4.52 -18.69
CA ASP A 120 -6.07 -5.13 -19.73
C ASP A 120 -4.76 -4.34 -19.83
N SER A 121 -3.68 -4.96 -19.33
CA SER A 121 -2.35 -4.35 -19.26
C SER A 121 -1.76 -4.07 -20.64
N HIS A 122 -2.30 -4.68 -21.71
CA HIS A 122 -1.90 -4.40 -23.09
C HIS A 122 -2.70 -3.26 -23.74
N ALA A 123 -3.84 -2.87 -23.16
CA ALA A 123 -4.73 -1.85 -23.72
C ALA A 123 -4.46 -0.43 -23.17
N VAL A 124 -3.85 -0.33 -21.98
CA VAL A 124 -3.57 0.96 -21.32
C VAL A 124 -2.09 1.28 -21.47
N ALA A 125 -1.71 1.88 -22.60
CA ALA A 125 -0.41 2.53 -22.72
C ALA A 125 -0.47 3.88 -21.97
N PRO A 126 0.50 4.20 -21.09
CA PRO A 126 0.68 5.56 -20.62
C PRO A 126 0.86 6.46 -21.84
N ALA A 127 0.01 7.47 -22.01
CA ALA A 127 0.20 8.41 -23.10
C ALA A 127 1.58 9.06 -22.96
N PRO A 128 2.36 9.26 -24.05
CA PRO A 128 3.62 9.97 -24.01
C PRO A 128 3.33 11.44 -23.68
N GLY A 129 3.19 11.73 -22.38
CA GLY A 129 2.87 13.04 -21.88
C GLY A 129 4.14 13.87 -21.78
N THR A 130 4.29 14.83 -22.69
CA THR A 130 5.06 16.03 -22.34
C THR A 130 4.27 16.72 -21.23
N ALA A 131 4.81 16.68 -20.00
CA ALA A 131 4.13 17.22 -18.83
C ALA A 131 3.99 18.74 -18.95
N HIS A 132 2.84 19.22 -19.43
CA HIS A 132 2.46 20.64 -19.42
C HIS A 132 1.67 21.02 -18.15
N GLY A 133 1.56 20.09 -17.20
CA GLY A 133 0.77 20.18 -15.96
C GLY A 133 1.28 19.21 -14.89
N PRO A 134 0.53 18.99 -13.80
CA PRO A 134 0.92 18.06 -12.74
C PRO A 134 1.14 16.65 -13.30
N ALA A 135 2.26 16.03 -12.92
CA ALA A 135 2.64 14.71 -13.43
C ALA A 135 2.97 13.73 -12.31
N ILE A 136 2.54 12.49 -12.50
CA ILE A 136 2.92 11.33 -11.70
C ILE A 136 3.87 10.47 -12.54
N VAL A 137 5.00 10.11 -11.96
CA VAL A 137 5.95 9.17 -12.57
C VAL A 137 6.07 7.93 -11.70
N CYS A 138 5.83 6.78 -12.31
CA CYS A 138 5.91 5.48 -11.65
C CYS A 138 7.21 4.75 -11.97
N ASP A 139 7.71 3.93 -11.04
CA ASP A 139 8.90 3.11 -11.25
C ASP A 139 8.69 1.96 -12.24
N THR A 140 7.46 1.47 -12.34
CA THR A 140 7.05 0.38 -13.25
C THR A 140 5.84 0.78 -14.11
N THR A 141 5.73 0.14 -15.27
CA THR A 141 4.56 0.28 -16.16
C THR A 141 3.29 -0.22 -15.47
N ASP A 142 3.33 -1.31 -14.69
CA ASP A 142 2.17 -1.81 -13.96
C ASP A 142 1.60 -0.76 -12.98
N ASN A 143 2.48 -0.06 -12.26
CA ASN A 143 2.08 1.01 -11.35
C ASN A 143 1.48 2.20 -12.13
N ALA A 144 2.09 2.60 -13.26
CA ALA A 144 1.55 3.64 -14.13
C ALA A 144 0.16 3.26 -14.68
N THR A 145 -0.01 2.01 -15.14
CA THR A 145 -1.28 1.48 -15.64
C THR A 145 -2.35 1.45 -14.55
N ALA A 146 -2.01 1.07 -13.32
CA ALA A 146 -2.94 1.07 -12.19
C ALA A 146 -3.50 2.47 -11.89
N ILE A 147 -2.63 3.48 -11.92
CA ILE A 147 -3.02 4.88 -11.74
C ILE A 147 -3.84 5.36 -12.95
N ALA A 148 -3.31 5.20 -14.17
CA ALA A 148 -3.93 5.67 -15.41
C ALA A 148 -5.34 5.10 -15.64
N ALA A 149 -5.59 3.84 -15.23
CA ALA A 149 -6.92 3.24 -15.34
C ALA A 149 -7.99 3.95 -14.47
N ASN A 150 -7.58 4.71 -13.46
CA ASN A 150 -8.47 5.28 -12.44
C ASN A 150 -8.39 6.81 -12.33
N VAL A 151 -7.56 7.51 -13.13
CA VAL A 151 -7.40 8.96 -13.00
C VAL A 151 -8.71 9.73 -13.19
N GLU A 152 -9.53 9.36 -14.18
CA GLU A 152 -10.83 10.00 -14.39
C GLU A 152 -11.78 9.77 -13.21
N HIS A 153 -11.88 8.51 -12.76
CA HIS A 153 -12.71 8.12 -11.63
C HIS A 153 -12.29 8.84 -10.33
N ALA A 154 -10.99 9.07 -10.14
CA ALA A 154 -10.43 9.77 -8.99
C ALA A 154 -10.44 11.32 -9.11
N GLY A 155 -11.01 11.88 -10.19
CA GLY A 155 -11.03 13.34 -10.41
C GLY A 155 -9.69 13.95 -10.77
N LEU A 156 -8.79 13.16 -11.37
CA LEU A 156 -7.42 13.52 -11.76
C LEU A 156 -7.22 13.53 -13.29
N ALA A 157 -8.27 13.84 -14.06
CA ALA A 157 -8.24 13.75 -15.53
C ALA A 157 -7.15 14.63 -16.19
N ASP A 158 -6.75 15.74 -15.54
CA ASP A 158 -5.72 16.66 -16.04
C ASP A 158 -4.28 16.25 -15.64
N VAL A 159 -4.12 15.12 -14.93
CA VAL A 159 -2.81 14.65 -14.46
C VAL A 159 -2.18 13.75 -15.50
N SER A 160 -0.95 14.08 -15.89
CA SER A 160 -0.15 13.20 -16.75
C SER A 160 0.44 12.05 -15.94
N VAL A 161 0.29 10.81 -16.41
CA VAL A 161 0.83 9.61 -15.75
C VAL A 161 1.80 8.94 -16.70
N ALA A 162 3.03 8.73 -16.26
CA ALA A 162 4.07 8.05 -17.01
C ALA A 162 4.77 7.01 -16.14
N ASP A 163 5.42 6.04 -16.78
CA ASP A 163 6.43 5.23 -16.12
C ASP A 163 7.83 5.82 -16.32
N ARG A 164 8.80 5.24 -15.64
CA ARG A 164 10.21 5.63 -15.70
C ARG A 164 10.78 5.71 -17.12
N GLN A 165 10.33 4.86 -18.05
CA GLN A 165 10.90 4.77 -19.39
C GLN A 165 10.23 5.76 -20.36
N SER A 166 8.95 6.03 -20.16
CA SER A 166 8.12 6.90 -20.99
C SER A 166 8.17 8.37 -20.57
N PHE A 167 8.66 8.67 -19.36
CA PHE A 167 8.71 10.03 -18.86
C PHE A 167 9.79 10.88 -19.54
N THR A 168 9.36 12.00 -20.13
CA THR A 168 10.23 13.09 -20.59
C THR A 168 9.65 14.40 -20.09
N ALA A 169 10.43 15.20 -19.36
CA ALA A 169 9.99 16.51 -18.93
C ALA A 169 11.08 17.57 -19.13
N PRO A 170 10.67 18.83 -19.40
CA PRO A 170 11.56 19.97 -19.28
C PRO A 170 12.21 20.03 -17.89
N ALA A 171 13.45 20.54 -17.84
CA ALA A 171 14.11 20.82 -16.57
C ALA A 171 13.28 21.80 -15.73
N GLY A 172 13.19 21.55 -14.43
CA GLY A 172 12.39 22.32 -13.50
C GLY A 172 10.92 21.90 -13.41
N THR A 173 10.46 20.94 -14.21
CA THR A 173 9.12 20.37 -14.03
C THR A 173 9.03 19.66 -12.69
N ARG A 174 8.03 20.03 -11.90
CA ARG A 174 7.76 19.39 -10.63
C ARG A 174 6.87 18.17 -10.79
N VAL A 175 7.31 17.02 -10.25
CA VAL A 175 6.64 15.73 -10.42
C VAL A 175 6.48 14.98 -9.11
N ALA A 176 5.38 14.24 -9.01
CA ALA A 176 5.16 13.26 -7.96
C ALA A 176 5.70 11.90 -8.40
N ALA A 177 6.69 11.38 -7.67
CA ALA A 177 7.21 10.04 -7.92
C ALA A 177 6.47 9.02 -7.06
N LEU A 178 5.86 8.01 -7.68
CA LEU A 178 5.28 6.86 -7.00
C LEU A 178 6.12 5.63 -7.32
N HIS A 179 6.58 4.93 -6.29
CA HIS A 179 7.43 3.77 -6.51
C HIS A 179 7.21 2.68 -5.47
N ASP A 180 7.60 1.46 -5.84
CA ASP A 180 7.71 0.35 -4.91
C ASP A 180 8.80 0.64 -3.87
N ALA A 181 8.68 0.06 -2.68
CA ALA A 181 9.80 0.00 -1.75
C ALA A 181 10.77 -1.11 -2.23
N SER A 182 11.50 -0.81 -3.28
CA SER A 182 12.47 -1.70 -3.93
C SER A 182 13.73 -0.91 -4.30
N PRO A 183 14.89 -1.57 -4.52
CA PRO A 183 16.11 -0.86 -4.91
C PRO A 183 15.93 -0.01 -6.18
N ARG A 184 15.16 -0.50 -7.17
CA ARG A 184 14.88 0.24 -8.41
C ARG A 184 13.83 1.33 -8.21
N GLY A 185 12.84 1.08 -7.35
CA GLY A 185 11.81 2.05 -7.00
C GLY A 185 12.40 3.28 -6.31
N CYS A 186 13.17 3.09 -5.24
CA CYS A 186 13.80 4.19 -4.52
C CYS A 186 14.85 4.94 -5.35
N ALA A 187 15.47 4.30 -6.36
CA ALA A 187 16.38 4.97 -7.28
C ALA A 187 15.67 5.97 -8.21
N LEU A 188 14.36 5.78 -8.48
CA LEU A 188 13.57 6.64 -9.36
C LEU A 188 13.71 8.13 -8.99
N LEU A 189 13.74 8.44 -7.70
CA LEU A 189 13.85 9.81 -7.21
C LEU A 189 15.13 10.50 -7.71
N LEU A 190 16.25 9.78 -7.67
CA LEU A 190 17.54 10.30 -8.10
C LEU A 190 17.60 10.37 -9.63
N ASP A 191 17.04 9.38 -10.32
CA ASP A 191 17.05 9.35 -11.78
C ASP A 191 16.21 10.49 -12.38
N LEU A 192 15.09 10.84 -11.74
CA LEU A 192 14.27 11.99 -12.11
C LEU A 192 14.97 13.33 -11.81
N ARG A 193 15.67 13.42 -10.68
CA ARG A 193 16.47 14.61 -10.34
C ARG A 193 17.65 14.80 -11.30
N ASP A 194 18.31 13.72 -11.68
CA ASP A 194 19.40 13.74 -12.66
C ASP A 194 18.90 14.15 -14.05
N ALA A 195 17.63 13.84 -14.37
CA ALA A 195 16.94 14.33 -15.56
C ALA A 195 16.46 15.80 -15.44
N GLY A 196 16.71 16.46 -14.31
CA GLY A 196 16.40 17.86 -14.07
C GLY A 196 15.02 18.15 -13.50
N ALA A 197 14.26 17.14 -13.06
CA ALA A 197 12.95 17.33 -12.44
C ALA A 197 13.07 17.76 -10.97
N ASP A 198 12.09 18.55 -10.50
CA ASP A 198 11.86 18.76 -9.06
C ASP A 198 10.94 17.64 -8.55
N VAL A 199 11.42 16.79 -7.65
CA VAL A 199 10.76 15.52 -7.33
C VAL A 199 10.20 15.54 -5.92
N VAL A 200 8.89 15.31 -5.83
CA VAL A 200 8.21 14.96 -4.58
C VAL A 200 8.14 13.44 -4.48
N ASP A 201 8.67 12.91 -3.37
CA ASP A 201 8.61 11.49 -3.05
C ASP A 201 7.24 11.14 -2.46
N GLY A 202 6.44 10.39 -3.23
CA GLY A 202 5.20 9.77 -2.77
C GLY A 202 5.20 8.24 -2.84
N GLY A 203 6.37 7.62 -3.07
CA GLY A 203 6.49 6.18 -3.16
C GLY A 203 6.50 5.50 -1.80
N LEU A 204 6.41 4.16 -1.80
CA LEU A 204 6.56 3.38 -0.57
C LEU A 204 8.00 3.44 -0.07
N ARG A 205 8.17 3.73 1.23
CA ARG A 205 9.48 3.71 1.89
C ARG A 205 9.65 2.51 2.82
N PRO A 206 10.86 1.93 2.93
CA PRO A 206 11.15 0.87 3.89
C PRO A 206 10.78 1.26 5.34
N ALA A 207 11.01 2.52 5.72
CA ALA A 207 10.64 3.02 7.05
C ALA A 207 9.14 2.84 7.37
N TRP A 208 8.25 2.98 6.39
CA TRP A 208 6.80 2.90 6.58
C TRP A 208 6.28 1.47 6.65
N ILE A 209 7.03 0.53 6.09
CA ILE A 209 6.66 -0.89 6.03
C ILE A 209 6.83 -1.57 7.40
N SER A 210 7.71 -1.03 8.24
CA SER A 210 7.97 -1.55 9.60
C SER A 210 6.76 -1.45 10.55
N GLN A 211 5.71 -0.68 10.19
CA GLN A 211 4.63 -0.33 11.13
C GLN A 211 3.25 -0.93 10.85
N ALA A 212 2.92 -1.48 9.65
CA ALA A 212 1.59 -2.08 9.43
C ALA A 212 1.48 -2.93 8.14
N ALA A 213 0.81 -4.10 8.24
CA ALA A 213 -0.02 -4.76 7.21
C ALA A 213 0.51 -5.07 5.78
N PHE A 214 1.71 -4.67 5.38
CA PHE A 214 2.20 -4.92 4.02
C PHE A 214 2.72 -6.35 3.82
N GLN A 215 2.45 -6.93 2.64
CA GLN A 215 3.08 -8.17 2.21
C GLN A 215 4.51 -7.88 1.78
N VAL A 216 5.46 -8.13 2.69
CA VAL A 216 6.89 -7.99 2.42
C VAL A 216 7.37 -9.21 1.64
N ILE A 217 7.93 -8.97 0.46
CA ILE A 217 8.54 -9.99 -0.37
C ILE A 217 10.01 -10.09 0.01
N GLU A 218 10.43 -11.28 0.45
CA GLU A 218 11.82 -11.58 0.75
C GLU A 218 12.46 -12.29 -0.44
N GLY A 219 13.62 -11.77 -0.88
CA GLY A 219 14.43 -12.36 -1.93
C GLY A 219 15.87 -12.53 -1.51
N ALA A 220 16.71 -12.95 -2.45
CA ALA A 220 18.15 -12.93 -2.25
C ALA A 220 18.63 -11.47 -1.99
N PRO A 221 19.72 -11.29 -1.23
CA PRO A 221 20.33 -9.98 -1.03
C PRO A 221 20.47 -9.22 -2.36
N ALA A 222 19.93 -8.00 -2.39
CA ALA A 222 19.84 -7.21 -3.60
C ALA A 222 21.03 -6.26 -3.70
N ARG A 223 21.67 -6.19 -4.87
CA ARG A 223 22.60 -5.11 -5.17
C ARG A 223 21.82 -3.83 -5.45
N LEU A 224 22.19 -2.75 -4.77
CA LEU A 224 21.61 -1.44 -5.02
C LEU A 224 22.09 -0.92 -6.39
N PRO A 225 21.21 -0.33 -7.20
CA PRO A 225 21.56 0.12 -8.54
C PRO A 225 22.49 1.35 -8.54
N ARG A 226 22.48 2.13 -7.46
CA ARG A 226 23.30 3.31 -7.25
C ARG A 226 23.39 3.63 -5.75
N ASP A 227 24.18 4.64 -5.39
CA ASP A 227 24.16 5.21 -4.05
C ASP A 227 22.81 5.88 -3.77
N LEU A 228 22.11 5.38 -2.73
CA LEU A 228 20.80 5.86 -2.29
C LEU A 228 20.87 6.70 -1.01
N SER A 229 22.06 6.91 -0.44
CA SER A 229 22.27 7.74 0.75
C SER A 229 21.71 9.16 0.66
N PRO A 230 21.57 9.80 -0.53
CA PRO A 230 20.95 11.13 -0.61
C PRO A 230 19.42 11.14 -0.39
N VAL A 231 18.76 9.98 -0.40
CA VAL A 231 17.29 9.87 -0.32
C VAL A 231 16.81 8.91 0.78
N LEU A 232 17.65 7.98 1.24
CA LEU A 232 17.31 6.96 2.22
C LEU A 232 18.25 6.99 3.42
N SER A 233 17.74 6.56 4.58
CA SER A 233 18.58 6.31 5.77
C SER A 233 19.40 5.01 5.62
N GLU A 234 20.42 4.85 6.46
CA GLU A 234 21.23 3.62 6.50
C GLU A 234 20.38 2.38 6.77
N ASP A 235 19.39 2.47 7.67
CA ASP A 235 18.48 1.37 7.98
C ASP A 235 17.62 0.95 6.78
N GLU A 236 17.14 1.92 6.01
CA GLU A 236 16.35 1.66 4.80
C GLU A 236 17.22 1.06 3.69
N ILE A 237 18.46 1.52 3.55
CA ILE A 237 19.46 0.96 2.62
C ILE A 237 19.77 -0.49 3.00
N ALA A 238 20.00 -0.78 4.29
CA ALA A 238 20.24 -2.13 4.77
C ALA A 238 19.00 -3.04 4.57
N TRP A 239 17.80 -2.50 4.77
CA TRP A 239 16.55 -3.22 4.52
C TRP A 239 16.43 -3.63 3.05
N LEU A 240 16.67 -2.70 2.11
CA LEU A 240 16.67 -3.00 0.67
C LEU A 240 17.78 -3.99 0.30
N GLY A 241 18.98 -3.80 0.84
CA GLY A 241 20.15 -4.65 0.60
C GLY A 241 19.94 -6.10 1.06
N SER A 242 19.11 -6.32 2.09
CA SER A 242 18.75 -7.67 2.53
C SER A 242 17.85 -8.45 1.57
N GLY A 243 17.40 -7.83 0.47
CA GLY A 243 16.52 -8.48 -0.52
C GLY A 243 15.03 -8.32 -0.24
N ARG A 244 14.66 -7.56 0.80
CA ARG A 244 13.28 -7.22 1.12
C ARG A 244 12.75 -6.15 0.17
N ARG A 245 11.48 -6.28 -0.23
CA ARG A 245 10.76 -5.30 -1.03
C ARG A 245 9.25 -5.33 -0.78
N VAL A 246 8.57 -4.24 -1.09
CA VAL A 246 7.09 -4.17 -1.13
C VAL A 246 6.67 -3.43 -2.39
N GLU A 247 5.72 -3.99 -3.11
CA GLU A 247 5.16 -3.39 -4.33
C GLU A 247 3.94 -2.54 -4.00
N LEU A 248 3.74 -1.44 -4.73
CA LEU A 248 2.54 -0.59 -4.66
C LEU A 248 1.26 -1.38 -4.96
N ALA A 249 1.37 -2.45 -5.75
CA ALA A 249 0.27 -3.36 -6.06
C ALA A 249 -0.32 -4.08 -4.83
N VAL A 250 0.34 -4.04 -3.66
CA VAL A 250 -0.28 -4.50 -2.40
C VAL A 250 -1.45 -3.60 -1.98
N LEU A 251 -1.50 -2.35 -2.46
CA LEU A 251 -2.57 -1.41 -2.16
C LEU A 251 -3.80 -1.64 -3.06
N PRO A 252 -5.02 -1.65 -2.49
CA PRO A 252 -6.24 -1.49 -3.28
C PRO A 252 -6.21 -0.21 -4.12
N PRO A 253 -6.90 -0.16 -5.28
CA PRO A 253 -6.88 1.00 -6.18
C PRO A 253 -7.21 2.32 -5.47
N GLU A 254 -8.26 2.34 -4.65
CA GLU A 254 -8.64 3.54 -3.90
C GLU A 254 -7.47 4.10 -3.06
N ARG A 255 -6.78 3.23 -2.32
CA ARG A 255 -5.69 3.63 -1.44
C ARG A 255 -4.46 4.07 -2.24
N LEU A 256 -4.20 3.42 -3.37
CA LEU A 256 -3.16 3.82 -4.31
C LEU A 256 -3.45 5.23 -4.88
N LEU A 257 -4.70 5.52 -5.25
CA LEU A 257 -5.08 6.82 -5.81
C LEU A 257 -5.09 7.93 -4.74
N ARG A 258 -5.45 7.63 -3.48
CA ARG A 258 -5.28 8.58 -2.37
C ARG A 258 -3.80 8.93 -2.14
N LEU A 259 -2.91 7.95 -2.22
CA LEU A 259 -1.46 8.18 -2.14
C LEU A 259 -0.99 9.10 -3.28
N ALA A 260 -1.48 8.85 -4.50
CA ALA A 260 -1.19 9.67 -5.67
C ALA A 260 -1.69 11.11 -5.52
N GLN A 261 -2.94 11.31 -5.11
CA GLN A 261 -3.53 12.63 -4.83
C GLN A 261 -2.69 13.39 -3.81
N ARG A 262 -2.27 12.73 -2.72
CA ARG A 262 -1.46 13.37 -1.70
C ARG A 262 -0.08 13.80 -2.22
N ALA A 263 0.57 12.96 -3.02
CA ALA A 263 1.85 13.29 -3.64
C ALA A 263 1.71 14.50 -4.59
N LEU A 264 0.61 14.58 -5.34
CA LEU A 264 0.29 15.73 -6.19
C LEU A 264 0.02 17.01 -5.40
N GLU A 265 -0.72 16.94 -4.29
CA GLU A 265 -0.94 18.10 -3.40
C GLU A 265 0.38 18.66 -2.85
N LEU A 266 1.35 17.79 -2.57
CA LEU A 266 2.69 18.19 -2.15
C LEU A 266 3.50 18.79 -3.31
N ALA A 267 3.35 18.26 -4.52
CA ALA A 267 3.96 18.81 -5.73
C ALA A 267 3.37 20.19 -6.10
N GLY A 268 2.07 20.41 -5.88
CA GLY A 268 1.41 21.69 -6.15
C GLY A 268 1.77 22.81 -5.17
N ARG A 269 2.31 22.51 -3.98
CA ARG A 269 2.71 23.51 -2.98
C ARG A 269 4.05 24.16 -3.34
N HIS A 270 4.04 25.31 -4.02
CA HIS A 270 5.26 26.09 -4.32
C HIS A 270 6.06 26.40 -3.03
N PRO A 271 7.39 26.18 -2.99
CA PRO A 271 8.21 26.51 -1.84
C PRO A 271 8.59 28.01 -1.84
N ASP A 272 7.61 28.91 -1.72
CA ASP A 272 7.84 30.33 -1.45
C ASP A 272 7.22 30.72 -0.11
N ALA A 273 7.85 30.28 0.97
CA ALA A 273 7.76 30.89 2.30
C ALA A 273 8.96 30.42 3.14
N SER A 274 10.05 31.19 3.07
CA SER A 274 11.15 31.27 4.04
C SER A 274 11.31 30.09 5.02
N GLY A 275 12.22 29.17 4.71
CA GLY A 275 12.60 28.12 5.66
C GLY A 275 13.59 27.14 5.08
N SER A 276 14.86 27.30 5.45
CA SER A 276 15.95 26.34 5.31
C SER A 276 15.50 24.87 5.39
N GLY A 277 15.64 24.15 4.27
CA GLY A 277 16.12 22.75 4.20
C GLY A 277 15.33 21.66 4.92
N ALA A 278 14.36 21.07 4.22
CA ALA A 278 14.10 19.62 4.27
C ALA A 278 13.35 19.20 2.99
N PRO A 279 13.73 18.10 2.31
CA PRO A 279 12.96 17.58 1.18
C PRO A 279 11.54 17.23 1.66
N GLY A 280 10.54 17.75 0.96
CA GLY A 280 9.12 17.56 1.31
C GLY A 280 8.74 16.09 1.25
N LEU A 281 8.75 15.43 2.39
CA LEU A 281 8.28 14.05 2.57
C LEU A 281 6.76 14.05 2.71
N VAL A 282 6.09 13.11 2.04
CA VAL A 282 4.71 12.75 2.41
C VAL A 282 4.75 12.13 3.82
N PRO A 283 3.93 12.59 4.78
CA PRO A 283 3.78 11.89 6.05
C PRO A 283 3.29 10.45 5.83
N SER A 284 3.70 9.56 6.72
CA SER A 284 3.58 8.11 6.58
C SER A 284 2.16 7.57 6.35
N LEU A 285 2.06 6.42 5.67
CA LEU A 285 0.84 5.62 5.43
C LEU A 285 -0.09 5.30 6.62
N PRO A 286 0.32 5.31 7.91
CA PRO A 286 -0.58 5.13 9.05
C PRO A 286 -1.63 6.25 9.21
N ASP A 287 -1.45 7.41 8.58
CA ASP A 287 -2.39 8.54 8.65
C ASP A 287 -3.44 8.52 7.51
N LEU A 288 -3.42 7.49 6.66
CA LEU A 288 -4.46 7.26 5.65
C LEU A 288 -5.53 6.34 6.26
N PRO A 289 -6.78 6.81 6.44
CA PRO A 289 -7.88 5.97 6.95
C PRO A 289 -8.15 4.77 6.03
#